data_AF-A0A7Y5VX52-F1
#
_entry.id   AF-A0A7Y5VX52-F1
#
_cell.length_a   1.000
_cell.length_b   1.000
_cell.length_c   1.000
_cell.angle_alpha   90.00
_cell.angle_beta   90.00
_cell.angle_gamma   90.00
#
_symmetry.space_group_name_H-M   'P 1'
#
loop_
_entity.id
_entity.type
_entity.pdbx_description
1 polymer ?
#
loop_
_entity_poly.entity_id
_entity_poly.type
_entity_poly.pdbx_seq_one_letter_code
_entity_poly.pdbx_strand_id
1 'polypeptide(L)'
;MAYPMNLVVSPYHLTSRELPALAALLLAERVFTLVPAPASPFDEESVQSAAMSPHYRRFMESWRWCEELWREGVLNASFSGSAPVGDVMESCAIIDRHERYADLRMLMRPTLFDSEHEYLTAISIDLLRAGPDPGISIPIAAGLDRFAARHRLIVARPEPASLVQQLEARAADRKVAIAIPVLSQSDAETVLVAREELATELAELRGAIAQALSGDGSLLMASAEAYTRAFATARDDLVRPRDRDSARTIDAFVSIWFGEHACDAALRASVDAARSLQGGGKSGPSPRVGPGAGRSGNREAVLPVLREPMAGERVVSMFVRPMARRR
;
A
#
# COMPACT_ATOMS: atom_id res chain seq x y z
N MET A 1 8.25 21.57 -7.71
CA MET A 1 9.13 20.87 -6.76
C MET A 1 9.02 19.40 -7.11
N ALA A 2 10.08 18.77 -7.64
CA ALA A 2 10.00 17.39 -8.10
C ALA A 2 9.85 16.44 -6.90
N TYR A 3 8.87 15.55 -6.94
CA TYR A 3 8.71 14.50 -5.92
C TYR A 3 9.82 13.47 -6.14
N PRO A 4 10.74 13.23 -5.18
CA PRO A 4 11.56 12.02 -5.25
C PRO A 4 10.60 10.84 -5.29
N MET A 5 10.80 9.92 -6.24
CA MET A 5 9.88 8.81 -6.48
C MET A 5 10.08 7.73 -5.41
N ASN A 6 9.62 8.05 -4.20
CA ASN A 6 9.65 7.19 -3.03
C ASN A 6 8.26 6.59 -2.80
N LEU A 7 8.24 5.27 -2.62
CA LEU A 7 7.00 4.52 -2.59
C LEU A 7 6.78 3.86 -1.24
N VAL A 8 5.52 3.74 -0.83
CA VAL A 8 5.08 2.94 0.30
C VAL A 8 4.43 1.68 -0.27
N VAL A 9 4.84 0.51 0.22
CA VAL A 9 4.29 -0.78 -0.19
C VAL A 9 3.63 -1.43 1.01
N SER A 10 2.46 -2.03 0.78
CA SER A 10 1.81 -2.83 1.81
C SER A 10 2.63 -4.07 2.14
N PRO A 11 2.84 -4.40 3.44
CA PRO A 11 3.60 -5.58 3.82
C PRO A 11 2.97 -6.88 3.31
N TYR A 12 1.66 -6.90 3.02
CA TYR A 12 1.01 -8.04 2.38
C TYR A 12 1.59 -8.31 0.98
N HIS A 13 1.69 -7.30 0.13
CA HIS A 13 2.22 -7.44 -1.24
C HIS A 13 3.70 -7.82 -1.24
N LEU A 14 4.46 -7.34 -0.26
CA LEU A 14 5.86 -7.74 -0.10
C LEU A 14 5.97 -9.21 0.32
N THR A 15 5.13 -9.64 1.27
CA THR A 15 5.11 -11.02 1.76
C THR A 15 4.73 -12.01 0.66
N SER A 16 3.73 -11.68 -0.16
CA SER A 16 3.27 -12.50 -1.29
C SER A 16 4.06 -12.30 -2.60
N ARG A 17 5.05 -11.39 -2.60
CA ARG A 17 5.86 -11.01 -3.78
C ARG A 17 5.01 -10.61 -4.98
N GLU A 18 3.96 -9.84 -4.72
CA GLU A 18 3.03 -9.39 -5.75
C GLU A 18 3.64 -8.29 -6.63
N LEU A 19 3.10 -8.15 -7.84
CA LEU A 19 3.52 -7.15 -8.82
C LEU A 19 3.61 -5.71 -8.31
N PRO A 20 2.66 -5.16 -7.52
CA PRO A 20 2.84 -3.84 -6.91
C PRO A 20 4.12 -3.69 -6.09
N ALA A 21 4.52 -4.72 -5.35
CA ALA A 21 5.76 -4.68 -4.56
C ALA A 21 7.00 -4.74 -5.47
N LEU A 22 7.03 -5.66 -6.42
CA LEU A 22 8.17 -5.81 -7.33
C LEU A 22 8.34 -4.60 -8.27
N ALA A 23 7.24 -4.05 -8.78
CA ALA A 23 7.25 -2.82 -9.56
C ALA A 23 7.75 -1.64 -8.71
N ALA A 24 7.32 -1.51 -7.46
CA ALA A 24 7.82 -0.47 -6.58
C ALA A 24 9.32 -0.63 -6.27
N LEU A 25 9.77 -1.86 -5.96
CA LEU A 25 11.19 -2.14 -5.69
C LEU A 25 12.10 -1.87 -6.89
N LEU A 26 11.60 -2.04 -8.11
CA LEU A 26 12.34 -1.70 -9.33
C LEU A 26 12.31 -0.20 -9.63
N LEU A 27 11.12 0.42 -9.57
CA LEU A 27 10.88 1.77 -10.06
C LEU A 27 11.15 2.87 -9.04
N ALA A 28 11.02 2.62 -7.74
CA ALA A 28 11.20 3.66 -6.73
C ALA A 28 12.69 3.97 -6.51
N GLU A 29 13.02 5.17 -6.04
CA GLU A 29 14.34 5.41 -5.45
C GLU A 29 14.46 4.59 -4.16
N ARG A 30 13.48 4.75 -3.25
CA ARG A 30 13.36 3.97 -2.01
C ARG A 30 11.91 3.52 -1.80
N VAL A 31 11.78 2.36 -1.19
CA VAL A 31 10.51 1.74 -0.80
C VAL A 31 10.42 1.69 0.71
N PHE A 32 9.27 2.05 1.25
CA PHE A 32 8.95 2.02 2.68
C PHE A 32 7.83 1.02 2.93
N THR A 33 7.93 0.25 4.00
CA THR A 33 6.87 -0.69 4.39
C THR A 33 6.72 -0.73 5.90
N LEU A 34 5.56 -1.21 6.36
CA LEU A 34 5.37 -1.55 7.76
C LEU A 34 6.16 -2.81 8.08
N VAL A 35 7.12 -2.71 8.99
CA VAL A 35 7.73 -3.87 9.63
C VAL A 35 6.98 -4.12 10.93
N PRO A 36 6.37 -5.31 11.12
CA PRO A 36 5.86 -5.69 12.43
C PRO A 36 7.04 -5.70 13.41
N ALA A 37 7.10 -4.72 14.29
CA ALA A 37 8.14 -4.57 15.29
C ALA A 37 7.50 -4.18 16.63
N PRO A 38 8.15 -4.49 17.75
CA PRO A 38 7.83 -3.95 19.07
C PRO A 38 7.39 -2.48 19.03
N ALA A 39 6.36 -2.12 19.81
CA ALA A 39 5.86 -0.75 19.87
C ALA A 39 6.78 0.18 20.68
N SER A 40 7.67 -0.40 21.50
CA SER A 40 8.73 0.29 22.24
C SER A 40 9.90 0.66 21.31
N PRO A 41 10.71 1.71 21.59
CA PRO A 41 12.00 1.89 20.92
C PRO A 41 12.77 0.57 20.90
N PHE A 42 13.39 0.27 19.75
CA PHE A 42 14.19 -0.94 19.50
C PHE A 42 15.22 -1.19 20.61
N ASP A 43 14.81 -1.84 21.69
CA ASP A 43 15.71 -2.44 22.68
C ASP A 43 15.86 -3.93 22.35
N GLU A 44 17.04 -4.47 22.64
CA GLU A 44 17.40 -5.86 22.32
C GLU A 44 16.45 -6.85 23.00
N GLU A 45 15.89 -6.49 24.15
CA GLU A 45 14.97 -7.30 24.93
C GLU A 45 13.62 -7.49 24.24
N SER A 46 13.04 -6.44 23.66
CA SER A 46 11.79 -6.52 22.90
C SER A 46 11.98 -7.30 21.60
N VAL A 47 13.13 -7.14 20.93
CA VAL A 47 13.46 -7.95 19.74
C VAL A 47 13.60 -9.43 20.11
N GLN A 48 14.25 -9.74 21.23
CA GLN A 48 14.42 -11.11 21.71
C GLN A 48 13.09 -11.74 22.13
N SER A 49 12.22 -10.97 22.79
CA SER A 49 10.86 -11.38 23.17
C SER A 49 9.98 -11.65 21.94
N ALA A 50 9.98 -10.74 20.97
CA ALA A 50 9.35 -10.90 19.66
C ALA A 50 9.83 -12.18 18.96
N ALA A 51 11.15 -12.40 18.98
CA ALA A 51 11.76 -13.59 18.41
C ALA A 51 11.30 -14.88 19.09
N MET A 52 10.66 -14.88 20.27
CA MET A 52 10.11 -16.10 20.87
C MET A 52 8.78 -16.56 20.25
N SER A 53 8.08 -15.72 19.48
CA SER A 53 6.85 -16.13 18.77
C SER A 53 7.18 -16.98 17.53
N PRO A 54 6.69 -18.24 17.43
CA PRO A 54 6.92 -19.08 16.26
C PRO A 54 6.36 -18.49 14.96
N HIS A 55 5.25 -17.75 15.06
CA HIS A 55 4.62 -17.10 13.92
C HIS A 55 5.47 -15.93 13.42
N TYR A 56 6.02 -15.14 14.33
CA TYR A 56 6.93 -14.04 13.98
C TYR A 56 8.21 -14.55 13.32
N ARG A 57 8.83 -15.62 13.84
CA ARG A 57 9.99 -16.26 13.19
C ARG A 57 9.68 -16.72 11.76
N ARG A 58 8.53 -17.37 11.55
CA ARG A 58 8.11 -17.81 10.21
C ARG A 58 7.87 -16.63 9.28
N PHE A 59 7.30 -15.54 9.79
CA PHE A 59 7.13 -14.31 9.04
C PHE A 59 8.48 -13.72 8.63
N MET A 60 9.44 -13.58 9.56
CA MET A 60 10.78 -13.08 9.23
C MET A 60 11.50 -13.96 8.20
N GLU A 61 11.40 -15.29 8.32
CA GLU A 61 11.95 -16.21 7.31
C GLU A 61 11.28 -16.02 5.95
N SER A 62 9.97 -15.74 5.91
CA SER A 62 9.27 -15.47 4.65
C SER A 62 9.79 -14.23 3.93
N TRP A 63 10.44 -13.30 4.64
CA TRP A 63 11.04 -12.07 4.11
C TRP A 63 12.52 -12.19 3.79
N ARG A 64 13.15 -13.34 4.04
CA ARG A 64 14.57 -13.57 3.74
C ARG A 64 14.95 -13.27 2.28
N TRP A 65 14.00 -13.44 1.35
CA TRP A 65 14.21 -13.13 -0.07
C TRP A 65 14.52 -11.66 -0.36
N CYS A 66 14.10 -10.73 0.53
CA CYS A 66 14.30 -9.30 0.36
C CYS A 66 15.41 -8.72 1.25
N GLU A 67 16.18 -9.57 1.95
CA GLU A 67 17.23 -9.13 2.88
C GLU A 67 18.25 -8.20 2.23
N GLU A 68 18.72 -8.51 1.03
CA GLU A 68 19.67 -7.66 0.30
C GLU A 68 19.09 -6.28 -0.05
N LEU A 69 17.78 -6.18 -0.30
CA LEU A 69 17.12 -4.90 -0.57
C LEU A 69 17.09 -4.00 0.67
N TRP A 70 17.01 -4.59 1.87
CA TRP A 70 17.15 -3.86 3.13
C TRP A 70 18.59 -3.38 3.32
N ARG A 71 19.57 -4.24 3.05
CA ARG A 71 20.99 -3.94 3.22
C ARG A 71 21.44 -2.80 2.30
N GLU A 72 21.00 -2.80 1.05
CA GLU A 72 21.29 -1.75 0.06
C GLU A 72 20.43 -0.49 0.23
N GLY A 73 19.55 -0.43 1.24
CA GLY A 73 18.72 0.74 1.52
C GLY A 73 17.64 1.03 0.46
N VAL A 74 17.35 0.07 -0.43
CA VAL A 74 16.21 0.14 -1.36
C VAL A 74 14.91 -0.02 -0.59
N LEU A 75 14.85 -0.94 0.37
CA LEU A 75 13.71 -1.17 1.24
C LEU A 75 14.00 -0.66 2.65
N ASN A 76 13.04 0.06 3.25
CA ASN A 76 13.23 0.81 4.49
C ASN A 76 12.00 0.70 5.41
N ALA A 77 12.24 0.78 6.73
CA ALA A 77 11.20 0.68 7.75
C ALA A 77 10.73 2.05 8.24
N SER A 78 11.49 3.11 7.92
CA SER A 78 11.21 4.47 8.36
C SER A 78 11.64 5.50 7.32
N PHE A 79 10.93 6.62 7.27
CA PHE A 79 11.28 7.80 6.49
C PHE A 79 11.46 8.98 7.45
N SER A 80 12.60 9.67 7.36
CA SER A 80 12.94 10.80 8.24
C SER A 80 12.74 10.49 9.74
N GLY A 81 13.13 9.28 10.16
CA GLY A 81 13.02 8.81 11.55
C GLY A 81 11.60 8.42 12.00
N SER A 82 10.59 8.49 11.12
CA SER A 82 9.22 8.06 11.40
C SER A 82 8.91 6.70 10.74
N ALA A 83 8.35 5.75 11.48
CA ALA A 83 7.88 4.47 10.96
C ALA A 83 6.36 4.47 10.72
N PRO A 84 5.83 3.67 9.76
CA PRO A 84 4.39 3.60 9.48
C PRO A 84 3.52 3.11 10.65
N VAL A 85 4.09 2.34 11.59
CA VAL A 85 3.34 1.74 12.71
C VAL A 85 2.54 2.76 13.53
N GLY A 86 3.09 3.96 13.74
CA GLY A 86 2.40 5.03 14.45
C GLY A 86 1.13 5.49 13.73
N ASP A 87 1.16 5.59 12.40
CA ASP A 87 0.00 5.95 11.59
C ASP A 87 -1.04 4.81 11.54
N VAL A 88 -0.61 3.55 11.66
CA VAL A 88 -1.50 2.38 11.79
C VAL A 88 -2.22 2.40 13.15
N MET A 89 -1.49 2.63 14.25
CA MET A 89 -2.09 2.75 15.59
C MET A 89 -3.08 3.92 15.65
N GLU A 90 -2.73 5.05 15.04
CA GLU A 90 -3.64 6.19 14.94
C GLU A 90 -4.89 5.86 14.12
N SER A 91 -4.75 5.07 13.05
CA SER A 91 -5.90 4.60 12.26
C SER A 91 -6.85 3.74 13.09
N CYS A 92 -6.33 2.86 13.95
CA CYS A 92 -7.15 2.11 14.91
C CYS A 92 -7.92 3.05 15.85
N ALA A 93 -7.23 4.04 16.43
CA ALA A 93 -7.84 5.02 17.33
C ALA A 93 -8.91 5.87 16.64
N ILE A 94 -8.72 6.21 15.36
CA ILE A 94 -9.69 6.94 14.55
C ILE A 94 -10.95 6.09 14.33
N ILE A 95 -10.81 4.81 13.95
CA ILE A 95 -11.96 3.92 13.73
C ILE A 95 -12.78 3.79 15.03
N ASP A 96 -12.12 3.68 16.17
CA ASP A 96 -12.77 3.59 17.47
C ASP A 96 -13.54 4.89 17.81
N ARG A 97 -12.91 6.05 17.67
CA ARG A 97 -13.46 7.33 18.17
C ARG A 97 -14.41 8.05 17.21
N HIS A 98 -14.25 7.90 15.89
CA HIS A 98 -15.01 8.67 14.91
C HIS A 98 -16.26 7.94 14.45
N GLU A 99 -17.42 8.59 14.64
CA GLU A 99 -18.73 8.02 14.31
C GLU A 99 -18.91 7.68 12.82
N ARG A 100 -18.17 8.37 11.95
CA ARG A 100 -18.16 8.06 10.52
C ARG A 100 -17.73 6.61 10.22
N TYR A 101 -16.91 6.03 11.07
CA TYR A 101 -16.33 4.69 10.91
C TYR A 101 -16.96 3.67 11.87
N ALA A 102 -18.09 4.01 12.52
CA ALA A 102 -18.75 3.17 13.51
C ALA A 102 -19.03 1.74 13.01
N ASP A 103 -19.42 1.60 11.73
CA ASP A 103 -19.72 0.31 11.10
C ASP A 103 -18.51 -0.65 11.04
N LEU A 104 -17.29 -0.13 11.16
CA LEU A 104 -16.07 -0.94 11.19
C LEU A 104 -15.72 -1.46 12.58
N ARG A 105 -16.23 -0.84 13.66
CA ARG A 105 -15.85 -1.17 15.06
C ARG A 105 -16.07 -2.64 15.40
N MET A 106 -17.11 -3.25 14.83
CA MET A 106 -17.41 -4.67 15.05
C MET A 106 -16.39 -5.65 14.46
N LEU A 107 -15.56 -5.18 13.51
CA LEU A 107 -14.49 -5.96 12.89
C LEU A 107 -13.13 -5.70 13.57
N MET A 108 -13.01 -4.62 14.36
CA MET A 108 -11.75 -4.19 14.95
C MET A 108 -11.35 -5.08 16.13
N ARG A 109 -10.04 -5.11 16.38
CA ARG A 109 -9.43 -5.75 17.55
C ARG A 109 -8.99 -4.67 18.54
N PRO A 110 -9.85 -4.24 19.48
CA PRO A 110 -9.58 -3.07 20.33
C PRO A 110 -8.34 -3.23 21.21
N THR A 111 -8.04 -4.46 21.63
CA THR A 111 -6.90 -4.78 22.51
C THR A 111 -5.66 -5.26 21.74
N LEU A 112 -5.65 -5.17 20.41
CA LEU A 112 -4.58 -5.74 19.57
C LEU A 112 -3.20 -5.25 19.98
N PHE A 113 -3.09 -3.97 20.37
CA PHE A 113 -1.82 -3.33 20.74
C PHE A 113 -1.56 -3.33 22.25
N ASP A 114 -2.42 -3.94 23.07
CA ASP A 114 -2.26 -3.98 24.53
C ASP A 114 -1.17 -4.97 24.96
N SER A 115 -0.90 -5.97 24.12
CA SER A 115 0.13 -6.99 24.32
C SER A 115 0.99 -7.12 23.07
N GLU A 116 2.29 -6.84 23.20
CA GLU A 116 3.24 -6.97 22.09
C GLU A 116 3.27 -8.39 21.51
N HIS A 117 3.19 -9.41 22.36
CA HIS A 117 3.19 -10.79 21.93
C HIS A 117 1.95 -11.13 21.08
N GLU A 118 0.76 -10.67 21.51
CA GLU A 118 -0.50 -10.89 20.78
C GLU A 118 -0.51 -10.11 19.47
N TYR A 119 -0.07 -8.84 19.51
CA TYR A 119 0.10 -7.97 18.35
C TYR A 119 0.97 -8.64 17.27
N LEU A 120 2.21 -8.99 17.62
CA LEU A 120 3.18 -9.55 16.68
C LEU A 120 2.70 -10.90 16.16
N THR A 121 2.08 -11.72 17.00
CA THR A 121 1.54 -13.02 16.57
C THR A 121 0.37 -12.84 15.60
N ALA A 122 -0.58 -11.97 15.90
CA ALA A 122 -1.76 -11.72 15.07
C ALA A 122 -1.38 -11.15 13.71
N ILE A 123 -0.54 -10.10 13.67
CA ILE A 123 -0.06 -9.52 12.42
C ILE A 123 0.76 -10.54 11.62
N SER A 124 1.64 -11.30 12.26
CA SER A 124 2.45 -12.30 11.53
C SER A 124 1.58 -13.38 10.88
N ILE A 125 0.54 -13.86 11.58
CA ILE A 125 -0.42 -14.82 11.03
C ILE A 125 -1.17 -14.20 9.85
N ASP A 126 -1.60 -12.95 9.98
CA ASP A 126 -2.38 -12.26 8.97
C ASP A 126 -1.55 -11.99 7.70
N LEU A 127 -0.31 -11.53 7.85
CA LEU A 127 0.65 -11.32 6.75
C LEU A 127 0.95 -12.62 6.01
N LEU A 128 1.25 -13.71 6.73
CA LEU A 128 1.51 -15.02 6.14
C LEU A 128 0.30 -15.60 5.39
N ARG A 129 -0.91 -15.09 5.66
CA ARG A 129 -2.15 -15.49 4.99
C ARG A 129 -2.64 -14.47 3.96
N ALA A 130 -1.84 -13.44 3.65
CA ALA A 130 -2.18 -12.35 2.74
C ALA A 130 -3.42 -11.53 3.16
N GLY A 131 -3.57 -11.27 4.46
CA GLY A 131 -4.50 -10.28 5.01
C GLY A 131 -5.97 -10.67 5.10
N PRO A 132 -6.35 -11.89 5.55
CA PRO A 132 -7.75 -12.26 5.71
C PRO A 132 -8.48 -11.52 6.85
N ASP A 133 -7.78 -10.95 7.83
CA ASP A 133 -8.40 -10.28 8.98
C ASP A 133 -8.65 -8.78 8.68
N PRO A 134 -9.91 -8.33 8.49
CA PRO A 134 -10.22 -6.92 8.25
C PRO A 134 -9.90 -6.03 9.46
N GLY A 135 -9.87 -6.59 10.67
CA GLY A 135 -9.48 -5.90 11.89
C GLY A 135 -8.00 -5.50 11.95
N ILE A 136 -7.18 -6.05 11.05
CA ILE A 136 -5.74 -5.78 10.93
C ILE A 136 -5.44 -5.10 9.59
N SER A 137 -5.93 -5.66 8.49
CA SER A 137 -5.63 -5.17 7.14
C SER A 137 -6.20 -3.78 6.83
N ILE A 138 -7.38 -3.43 7.35
CA ILE A 138 -7.98 -2.10 7.14
C ILE A 138 -7.16 -1.00 7.84
N PRO A 139 -6.82 -1.11 9.15
CA PRO A 139 -5.93 -0.15 9.79
C PRO A 139 -4.55 -0.05 9.15
N ILE A 140 -3.99 -1.15 8.64
CA ILE A 140 -2.70 -1.12 7.93
C ILE A 140 -2.83 -0.30 6.64
N ALA A 141 -3.83 -0.57 5.81
CA ALA A 141 -4.04 0.20 4.57
C ALA A 141 -4.23 1.70 4.85
N ALA A 142 -5.09 2.04 5.81
CA ALA A 142 -5.32 3.43 6.22
C ALA A 142 -4.06 4.09 6.81
N GLY A 143 -3.30 3.38 7.63
CA GLY A 143 -2.06 3.88 8.23
C GLY A 143 -0.97 4.13 7.19
N LEU A 144 -0.84 3.28 6.16
CA LEU A 144 0.09 3.49 5.07
C LEU A 144 -0.31 4.72 4.22
N ASP A 145 -1.60 4.96 4.01
CA ASP A 145 -2.08 6.16 3.31
C ASP A 145 -1.76 7.43 4.09
N ARG A 146 -1.95 7.41 5.41
CA ARG A 146 -1.59 8.51 6.31
C ARG A 146 -0.09 8.76 6.32
N PHE A 147 0.70 7.70 6.47
CA PHE A 147 2.16 7.79 6.41
C PHE A 147 2.61 8.40 5.07
N ALA A 148 2.05 7.93 3.96
CA ALA A 148 2.37 8.44 2.63
C ALA A 148 1.95 9.89 2.43
N ALA A 149 0.73 10.28 2.83
CA ALA A 149 0.25 11.65 2.75
C ALA A 149 1.13 12.60 3.58
N ARG A 150 1.45 12.22 4.83
CA ARG A 150 2.28 13.00 5.75
C ARG A 150 3.69 13.27 5.19
N HIS A 151 4.26 12.30 4.49
CA HIS A 151 5.63 12.38 3.94
C HIS A 151 5.70 12.64 2.43
N ARG A 152 4.55 12.88 1.78
CA ARG A 152 4.43 13.08 0.33
C ARG A 152 5.02 11.92 -0.50
N LEU A 153 4.76 10.70 -0.05
CA LEU A 153 5.16 9.45 -0.72
C LEU A 153 4.00 8.92 -1.58
N ILE A 154 4.30 7.96 -2.45
CA ILE A 154 3.32 7.33 -3.33
C ILE A 154 2.98 5.93 -2.80
N VAL A 155 1.70 5.57 -2.68
CA VAL A 155 1.29 4.22 -2.21
C VAL A 155 1.17 3.26 -3.39
N ALA A 156 1.91 2.16 -3.38
CA ALA A 156 1.80 1.09 -4.37
C ALA A 156 0.58 0.22 -4.08
N ARG A 157 -0.29 0.03 -5.08
CA ARG A 157 -1.53 -0.75 -5.00
C ARG A 157 -1.62 -1.79 -6.11
N PRO A 158 -2.25 -2.95 -5.84
CA PRO A 158 -2.51 -3.96 -6.86
C PRO A 158 -3.65 -3.51 -7.77
N GLU A 159 -3.89 -4.30 -8.82
CA GLU A 159 -5.18 -4.26 -9.52
C GLU A 159 -6.31 -4.57 -8.52
N PRO A 160 -7.37 -3.75 -8.47
CA PRO A 160 -8.48 -3.96 -7.54
C PRO A 160 -9.16 -5.33 -7.75
N ALA A 161 -9.03 -6.21 -6.76
CA ALA A 161 -9.66 -7.53 -6.77
C ALA A 161 -10.86 -7.61 -5.82
N SER A 162 -10.82 -6.92 -4.68
CA SER A 162 -11.90 -6.89 -3.70
C SER A 162 -12.86 -5.71 -3.90
N LEU A 163 -14.07 -5.80 -3.31
CA LEU A 163 -15.04 -4.70 -3.33
C LEU A 163 -14.45 -3.41 -2.74
N VAL A 164 -13.73 -3.51 -1.62
CA VAL A 164 -13.08 -2.36 -0.97
C VAL A 164 -12.08 -1.72 -1.92
N GLN A 165 -11.19 -2.51 -2.53
CA GLN A 165 -10.19 -1.99 -3.48
C GLN A 165 -10.85 -1.35 -4.71
N GLN A 166 -11.97 -1.91 -5.19
CA GLN A 166 -12.70 -1.34 -6.33
C GLN A 166 -13.32 0.02 -5.97
N LEU A 167 -13.92 0.15 -4.78
CA LEU A 167 -14.49 1.41 -4.30
C LEU A 167 -13.39 2.46 -4.08
N GLU A 168 -12.26 2.06 -3.51
CA GLU A 168 -11.09 2.91 -3.34
C GLU A 168 -10.53 3.40 -4.68
N ALA A 169 -10.30 2.50 -5.64
CA ALA A 169 -9.78 2.87 -6.95
C ALA A 169 -10.73 3.79 -7.73
N ARG A 170 -12.06 3.64 -7.56
CA ARG A 170 -13.06 4.55 -8.14
C ARG A 170 -13.02 5.95 -7.54
N ALA A 171 -12.57 6.10 -6.30
CA ALA A 171 -12.42 7.39 -5.65
C ALA A 171 -11.16 8.15 -6.10
N ALA A 172 -10.25 7.50 -6.82
CA ALA A 172 -9.01 8.10 -7.31
C ALA A 172 -9.22 8.93 -8.59
N ASP A 173 -8.75 10.17 -8.56
CA ASP A 173 -8.65 11.01 -9.74
C ASP A 173 -7.38 10.64 -10.51
N ARG A 174 -7.56 10.01 -11.68
CA ARG A 174 -6.45 9.48 -12.50
C ARG A 174 -5.66 10.63 -13.11
N LYS A 175 -4.35 10.68 -12.81
CA LYS A 175 -3.44 11.72 -13.31
C LYS A 175 -2.70 11.28 -14.56
N VAL A 176 -2.13 10.08 -14.52
CA VAL A 176 -1.22 9.61 -15.57
C VAL A 176 -1.19 8.09 -15.62
N ALA A 177 -0.81 7.53 -16.78
CA ALA A 177 -0.60 6.10 -16.93
C ALA A 177 0.48 5.78 -17.96
N ILE A 178 1.17 4.67 -17.73
CA ILE A 178 2.20 4.09 -18.60
C ILE A 178 2.04 2.58 -18.64
N ALA A 179 2.65 1.95 -19.63
CA ALA A 179 2.79 0.50 -19.68
C ALA A 179 4.26 0.16 -19.91
N ILE A 180 4.84 -0.64 -19.03
CA ILE A 180 6.26 -0.94 -19.01
C ILE A 180 6.51 -2.40 -18.60
N PRO A 181 7.64 -2.99 -19.02
CA PRO A 181 8.06 -4.27 -18.50
C PRO A 181 8.53 -4.13 -17.04
N VAL A 182 8.30 -5.15 -16.23
CA VAL A 182 8.81 -5.27 -14.86
C VAL A 182 9.20 -6.71 -14.59
N LEU A 183 9.97 -6.89 -13.52
CA LEU A 183 10.30 -8.21 -12.99
C LEU A 183 9.14 -8.75 -12.13
N SER A 184 8.81 -10.01 -12.32
CA SER A 184 7.80 -10.76 -11.56
C SER A 184 8.42 -12.01 -10.98
N GLN A 185 8.03 -12.38 -9.75
CA GLN A 185 8.56 -13.54 -9.02
C GLN A 185 10.09 -13.53 -8.83
N SER A 186 10.70 -12.35 -8.81
CA SER A 186 12.15 -12.19 -8.68
C SER A 186 12.63 -12.18 -7.23
N ASP A 187 13.90 -12.54 -7.04
CA ASP A 187 14.63 -12.34 -5.80
C ASP A 187 15.22 -10.92 -5.71
N ALA A 188 15.73 -10.57 -4.54
CA ALA A 188 16.35 -9.28 -4.30
C ALA A 188 17.55 -9.00 -5.22
N GLU A 189 18.41 -9.99 -5.42
CA GLU A 189 19.64 -9.84 -6.20
C GLU A 189 19.34 -9.50 -7.65
N THR A 190 18.35 -10.16 -8.25
CA THR A 190 17.89 -9.86 -9.61
C THR A 190 17.32 -8.44 -9.71
N VAL A 191 16.55 -8.01 -8.71
CA VAL A 191 16.02 -6.64 -8.65
C VAL A 191 17.16 -5.62 -8.55
N LEU A 192 18.16 -5.87 -7.71
CA LEU A 192 19.33 -4.99 -7.55
C LEU A 192 20.14 -4.87 -8.84
N VAL A 193 20.43 -6.00 -9.50
CA VAL A 193 21.13 -5.96 -10.80
C VAL A 193 20.31 -5.23 -11.85
N ALA A 194 19.00 -5.45 -11.93
CA ALA A 194 18.15 -4.70 -12.85
C ALA A 194 18.17 -3.19 -12.56
N ARG A 195 18.26 -2.78 -11.30
CA ARG A 195 18.39 -1.37 -10.92
C ARG A 195 19.73 -0.78 -11.34
N GLU A 196 20.80 -1.55 -11.28
CA GLU A 196 22.13 -1.15 -11.70
C GLU A 196 22.22 -1.05 -13.23
N GLU A 197 21.81 -2.10 -13.95
CA GLU A 197 21.85 -2.15 -15.41
C GLU A 197 20.95 -1.10 -16.08
N LEU A 198 19.80 -0.79 -15.46
CA LEU A 198 18.82 0.17 -15.98
C LEU A 198 18.88 1.52 -15.25
N ALA A 199 19.99 1.82 -14.56
CA ALA A 199 20.07 2.98 -13.65
C ALA A 199 19.71 4.31 -14.33
N THR A 200 20.23 4.52 -15.55
CA THR A 200 20.01 5.75 -16.32
C THR A 200 18.54 5.88 -16.72
N GLU A 201 17.97 4.84 -17.34
CA GLU A 201 16.60 4.84 -17.83
C GLU A 201 15.59 4.89 -16.67
N LEU A 202 15.89 4.24 -15.54
CA LEU A 202 15.07 4.35 -14.33
C LEU A 202 15.09 5.78 -13.77
N ALA A 203 16.25 6.46 -13.75
CA ALA A 203 16.33 7.85 -13.30
C ALA A 203 15.53 8.79 -14.20
N GLU A 204 15.65 8.64 -15.53
CA GLU A 204 14.88 9.41 -16.50
C GLU A 204 13.37 9.14 -16.39
N LEU A 205 12.97 7.87 -16.27
CA LEU A 205 11.57 7.49 -16.11
C LEU A 205 10.97 8.04 -14.82
N ARG A 206 11.68 7.95 -13.69
CA ARG A 206 11.26 8.56 -12.40
C ARG A 206 11.06 10.06 -12.55
N GLY A 207 12.00 10.75 -13.21
CA GLY A 207 11.92 12.18 -13.48
C GLY A 207 10.70 12.55 -14.32
N ALA A 208 10.44 11.79 -15.38
CA ALA A 208 9.30 12.00 -16.27
C ALA A 208 7.95 11.71 -15.56
N ILE A 209 7.89 10.69 -14.70
CA ILE A 209 6.71 10.42 -13.85
C ILE A 209 6.45 11.59 -12.89
N ALA A 210 7.48 12.09 -12.20
CA ALA A 210 7.34 13.20 -11.27
C ALA A 210 6.87 14.50 -11.96
N GLN A 211 7.36 14.76 -13.17
CA GLN A 211 6.89 15.89 -14.01
C GLN A 211 5.44 15.69 -14.44
N ALA A 212 5.07 14.47 -14.87
CA ALA A 212 3.71 14.17 -15.31
C ALA A 212 2.69 14.32 -14.17
N LEU A 213 3.05 13.89 -12.96
CA LEU A 213 2.25 14.10 -11.75
C LEU A 213 2.10 15.57 -11.38
N SER A 214 3.05 16.42 -11.79
CA SER A 214 3.00 17.87 -11.62
C SER A 214 2.25 18.59 -12.75
N GLY A 215 1.80 17.86 -13.79
CA GLY A 215 1.00 18.38 -14.90
C GLY A 215 1.71 18.40 -16.27
N ASP A 216 3.01 18.06 -16.34
CA ASP A 216 3.75 18.00 -17.61
C ASP A 216 4.18 16.57 -17.93
N GLY A 217 3.40 15.90 -18.79
CA GLY A 217 3.66 14.53 -19.23
C GLY A 217 4.47 14.41 -20.52
N SER A 218 5.06 15.50 -21.04
CA SER A 218 5.65 15.54 -22.39
C SER A 218 6.77 14.51 -22.60
N LEU A 219 7.57 14.25 -21.58
CA LEU A 219 8.69 13.30 -21.64
C LEU A 219 8.31 11.85 -21.30
N LEU A 220 7.12 11.64 -20.73
CA LEU A 220 6.78 10.36 -20.11
C LEU A 220 6.77 9.19 -21.11
N MET A 221 6.19 9.39 -22.29
CA MET A 221 6.15 8.34 -23.31
C MET A 221 7.57 7.99 -23.78
N ALA A 222 8.38 9.00 -24.08
CA ALA A 222 9.75 8.80 -24.57
C ALA A 222 10.62 8.07 -23.52
N SER A 223 10.54 8.46 -22.25
CA SER A 223 11.26 7.80 -21.16
C SER A 223 10.77 6.37 -20.91
N ALA A 224 9.45 6.12 -20.98
CA ALA A 224 8.90 4.77 -20.85
C ALA A 224 9.35 3.85 -22.01
N GLU A 225 9.41 4.37 -23.23
CA GLU A 225 9.95 3.66 -24.39
C GLU A 225 11.45 3.37 -24.27
N ALA A 226 12.24 4.35 -23.82
CA ALA A 226 13.66 4.19 -23.59
C ALA A 226 13.94 3.09 -22.55
N TYR A 227 13.25 3.15 -21.41
CA TYR A 227 13.26 2.10 -20.40
C TYR A 227 12.86 0.74 -20.96
N THR A 228 11.77 0.68 -21.73
CA THR A 228 11.29 -0.58 -22.32
C THR A 228 12.32 -1.20 -23.27
N ARG A 229 13.01 -0.38 -24.09
CA ARG A 229 14.08 -0.86 -24.97
C ARG A 229 15.29 -1.35 -24.18
N ALA A 230 15.72 -0.61 -23.15
CA ALA A 230 16.84 -1.02 -22.31
C ALA A 230 16.52 -2.34 -21.57
N PHE A 231 15.33 -2.45 -21.00
CA PHE A 231 14.86 -3.68 -20.36
C PHE A 231 14.86 -4.87 -21.34
N ALA A 232 14.40 -4.67 -22.58
CA ALA A 232 14.40 -5.73 -23.59
C ALA A 232 15.81 -6.22 -23.94
N THR A 233 16.81 -5.34 -23.94
CA THR A 233 18.21 -5.69 -24.15
C THR A 233 18.80 -6.48 -22.97
N ALA A 234 18.49 -6.08 -21.73
CA ALA A 234 18.98 -6.73 -20.51
C ALA A 234 18.21 -8.03 -20.15
N ARG A 235 17.04 -8.24 -20.77
CA ARG A 235 16.07 -9.28 -20.39
C ARG A 235 16.68 -10.68 -20.25
N ASP A 236 17.50 -11.09 -21.20
CA ASP A 236 18.01 -12.46 -21.24
C ASP A 236 18.93 -12.75 -20.05
N ASP A 237 19.67 -11.74 -19.58
CA ASP A 237 20.54 -11.83 -18.40
C ASP A 237 19.73 -11.73 -17.11
N LEU A 238 18.71 -10.87 -17.06
CA LEU A 238 17.85 -10.68 -15.89
C LEU A 238 16.92 -11.87 -15.60
N VAL A 239 16.45 -12.58 -16.64
CA VAL A 239 15.52 -13.72 -16.50
C VAL A 239 16.25 -15.04 -16.31
N ARG A 240 17.57 -15.07 -16.51
CA ARG A 240 18.38 -16.28 -16.36
C ARG A 240 18.45 -16.69 -14.88
N PRO A 241 18.04 -17.93 -14.53
CA PRO A 241 18.18 -18.41 -13.16
C PRO A 241 19.66 -18.39 -12.74
N ARG A 242 19.95 -17.75 -11.61
CA ARG A 242 21.32 -17.69 -11.05
C ARG A 242 21.64 -18.92 -10.20
N ASP A 243 20.65 -19.45 -9.49
CA ASP A 243 20.74 -20.70 -8.74
C ASP A 243 19.67 -21.70 -9.21
N ARG A 244 19.95 -22.99 -9.04
CA ARG A 244 19.00 -24.09 -9.36
C ARG A 244 17.74 -24.05 -8.52
N ASP A 245 17.84 -23.50 -7.30
CA ASP A 245 16.74 -23.46 -6.33
C ASP A 245 16.03 -22.10 -6.28
N SER A 246 16.48 -21.10 -7.06
CA SER A 246 15.81 -19.80 -7.18
C SER A 246 14.47 -19.93 -7.88
N ALA A 247 13.45 -19.20 -7.40
CA ALA A 247 12.22 -19.01 -8.15
C ALA A 247 12.55 -18.42 -9.54
N ARG A 248 11.91 -18.94 -10.59
CA ARG A 248 12.16 -18.46 -11.95
C ARG A 248 11.60 -17.05 -12.08
N THR A 249 12.48 -16.06 -12.20
CA THR A 249 12.13 -14.69 -12.60
C THR A 249 11.34 -14.72 -13.91
N ILE A 250 10.25 -13.95 -13.98
CA ILE A 250 9.41 -13.81 -15.17
C ILE A 250 9.36 -12.32 -15.52
N ASP A 251 9.56 -12.01 -16.80
CA ASP A 251 9.24 -10.69 -17.32
C ASP A 251 7.72 -10.51 -17.44
N ALA A 252 7.17 -9.55 -16.72
CA ALA A 252 5.76 -9.17 -16.82
C ALA A 252 5.65 -7.81 -17.51
N PHE A 253 4.61 -7.62 -18.31
CA PHE A 253 4.27 -6.29 -18.80
C PHE A 253 3.11 -5.77 -17.94
N VAL A 254 3.25 -4.59 -17.36
CA VAL A 254 2.25 -4.02 -16.46
C VAL A 254 1.77 -2.67 -16.97
N SER A 255 0.47 -2.41 -16.81
CA SER A 255 -0.08 -1.08 -16.90
C SER A 255 -0.02 -0.47 -15.51
N ILE A 256 0.68 0.65 -15.39
CA ILE A 256 0.79 1.44 -14.18
C ILE A 256 0.01 2.72 -14.38
N TRP A 257 -0.90 3.04 -13.48
CA TRP A 257 -1.53 4.35 -13.46
C TRP A 257 -1.44 4.96 -12.08
N PHE A 258 -1.30 6.28 -12.05
CA PHE A 258 -1.23 7.06 -10.83
C PHE A 258 -2.51 7.85 -10.67
N GLY A 259 -3.06 7.83 -9.47
CA GLY A 259 -4.25 8.58 -9.13
C GLY A 259 -4.15 9.19 -7.75
N GLU A 260 -4.86 10.29 -7.57
CA GLU A 260 -4.88 11.03 -6.32
C GLU A 260 -6.25 10.87 -5.65
N HIS A 261 -6.28 10.51 -4.37
CA HIS A 261 -7.51 10.37 -3.60
C HIS A 261 -7.35 10.91 -2.19
N ALA A 262 -8.46 11.00 -1.46
CA ALA A 262 -8.43 11.35 -0.05
C ALA A 262 -7.66 10.30 0.76
N CYS A 263 -6.93 10.75 1.77
CA CYS A 263 -6.12 9.90 2.66
C CYS A 263 -6.97 8.85 3.41
N ASP A 264 -8.26 9.10 3.63
CA ASP A 264 -9.19 8.19 4.30
C ASP A 264 -9.99 7.31 3.32
N ALA A 265 -9.56 7.21 2.05
CA ALA A 265 -10.26 6.42 1.03
C ALA A 265 -10.41 4.94 1.41
N ALA A 266 -9.36 4.32 1.96
CA ALA A 266 -9.40 2.94 2.43
C ALA A 266 -10.47 2.73 3.52
N LEU A 267 -10.59 3.66 4.48
CA LEU A 267 -11.60 3.59 5.54
C LEU A 267 -13.02 3.79 5.00
N ARG A 268 -13.22 4.79 4.12
CA ARG A 268 -14.52 5.04 3.49
C ARG A 268 -14.99 3.86 2.65
N ALA A 269 -14.11 3.32 1.81
CA ALA A 269 -14.38 2.16 0.99
C ALA A 269 -14.71 0.92 1.85
N SER A 270 -14.05 0.77 3.00
CA SER A 270 -14.33 -0.31 3.95
C SER A 270 -15.70 -0.15 4.62
N VAL A 271 -16.08 1.06 5.03
CA VAL A 271 -17.42 1.35 5.57
C VAL A 271 -18.50 1.03 4.52
N ASP A 272 -18.31 1.50 3.29
CA ASP A 272 -19.27 1.26 2.20
C ASP A 272 -19.40 -0.24 1.87
N ALA A 273 -18.29 -0.99 1.93
CA ALA A 273 -18.31 -2.44 1.78
C ALA A 273 -19.02 -3.15 2.95
N ALA A 274 -18.75 -2.73 4.21
CA ALA A 274 -19.41 -3.28 5.39
C ALA A 274 -20.94 -3.08 5.33
N ARG A 275 -21.38 -1.87 4.94
CA ARG A 275 -22.80 -1.56 4.72
C ARG A 275 -23.44 -2.39 3.62
N SER A 276 -22.70 -2.64 2.54
CA SER A 276 -23.18 -3.46 1.42
C SER A 276 -23.42 -4.91 1.83
N LEU A 277 -22.64 -5.44 2.78
CA LEU A 277 -22.84 -6.79 3.34
C LEU A 277 -24.04 -6.84 4.30
N GLN A 278 -24.29 -5.77 5.05
CA GLN A 278 -25.44 -5.67 5.97
C GLN A 278 -26.77 -5.45 5.22
N GLY A 279 -26.75 -4.74 4.09
CA GLY A 279 -27.92 -4.43 3.25
C GLY A 279 -28.41 -5.56 2.33
N GLY A 280 -27.71 -6.72 2.31
CA GLY A 280 -28.07 -7.90 1.50
C GLY A 280 -29.37 -8.61 1.92
N GLY A 281 -30.02 -8.16 3.01
CA GLY A 281 -31.35 -8.57 3.43
C GLY A 281 -32.37 -7.44 3.26
N LYS A 282 -33.21 -7.54 2.21
CA LYS A 282 -34.40 -6.71 1.91
C LYS A 282 -34.14 -5.33 1.27
N SER A 283 -33.96 -5.32 -0.05
CA SER A 283 -34.42 -4.22 -0.89
C SER A 283 -35.95 -4.28 -1.05
N GLY A 284 -36.67 -3.78 -0.04
CA GLY A 284 -38.05 -3.30 -0.22
C GLY A 284 -38.04 -1.94 -0.93
N PRO A 285 -39.07 -1.61 -1.73
CA PRO A 285 -39.08 -0.37 -2.50
C PRO A 285 -39.09 0.85 -1.56
N SER A 286 -38.16 1.79 -1.80
CA SER A 286 -38.10 3.07 -1.11
C SER A 286 -39.44 3.81 -1.21
N PRO A 287 -40.02 4.30 -0.09
CA PRO A 287 -41.13 5.23 -0.18
C PRO A 287 -40.63 6.56 -0.73
N ARG A 288 -41.27 7.02 -1.81
CA ARG A 288 -41.11 8.37 -2.35
C ARG A 288 -41.49 9.38 -1.26
N VAL A 289 -40.52 10.18 -0.82
CA VAL A 289 -40.75 11.34 0.04
C VAL A 289 -41.31 12.48 -0.83
N GLY A 290 -42.58 12.82 -0.61
CA GLY A 290 -43.20 14.02 -1.17
C GLY A 290 -42.75 15.29 -0.43
N PRO A 291 -42.87 16.47 -1.07
CA PRO A 291 -42.38 17.71 -0.48
C PRO A 291 -43.43 18.32 0.46
N GLY A 292 -43.01 18.69 1.68
CA GLY A 292 -43.72 19.70 2.47
C GLY A 292 -43.81 19.40 3.96
N ALA A 293 -43.10 20.21 4.76
CA ALA A 293 -43.64 21.04 5.85
C ALA A 293 -42.72 21.11 7.08
N GLY A 294 -42.46 22.35 7.53
CA GLY A 294 -42.41 22.67 8.97
C GLY A 294 -41.04 22.60 9.67
N ARG A 295 -40.33 23.73 9.70
CA ARG A 295 -39.31 24.03 10.73
C ARG A 295 -39.93 24.01 12.13
N SER A 296 -39.25 23.40 13.11
CA SER A 296 -39.04 23.98 14.45
C SER A 296 -38.20 23.03 15.35
N GLY A 297 -37.12 23.58 15.93
CA GLY A 297 -36.70 23.24 17.29
C GLY A 297 -36.00 21.91 17.57
N ASN A 298 -34.68 21.85 17.37
CA ASN A 298 -33.74 21.59 18.46
C ASN A 298 -32.32 21.87 17.98
N ARG A 299 -31.66 22.90 18.54
CA ARG A 299 -30.20 23.00 18.47
C ARG A 299 -29.67 21.98 19.46
N GLU A 300 -29.58 20.72 19.02
CA GLU A 300 -28.66 19.78 19.66
C GLU A 300 -27.28 20.42 19.63
N ALA A 301 -26.68 20.55 20.81
CA ALA A 301 -25.30 20.94 20.95
C ALA A 301 -24.46 19.90 20.23
N VAL A 302 -24.11 20.19 18.97
CA VAL A 302 -23.14 19.41 18.22
C VAL A 302 -21.84 19.53 18.99
N LEU A 303 -21.51 18.46 19.75
CA LEU A 303 -20.19 18.27 20.34
C LEU A 303 -19.14 18.62 19.28
N PRO A 304 -18.04 19.30 19.64
CA PRO A 304 -17.02 19.62 18.67
C PRO A 304 -16.60 18.31 18.01
N VAL A 305 -16.96 18.13 16.73
CA VAL A 305 -16.48 17.02 15.93
C VAL A 305 -14.97 17.16 16.00
N LEU A 306 -14.31 16.25 16.72
CA LEU A 306 -12.86 16.13 16.73
C LEU A 306 -12.47 16.18 15.26
N ARG A 307 -11.78 17.24 14.82
CA ARG A 307 -11.31 17.29 13.44
C ARG A 307 -10.20 16.27 13.36
N GLU A 308 -10.40 15.24 12.54
CA GLU A 308 -9.35 14.26 12.26
C GLU A 308 -8.13 15.02 11.70
N PRO A 309 -6.92 14.87 12.26
CA PRO A 309 -5.76 15.69 11.90
C PRO A 309 -5.38 15.65 10.41
N MET A 310 -5.79 14.62 9.68
CA MET A 310 -5.55 14.45 8.24
C MET A 310 -6.83 14.51 7.40
N ALA A 311 -7.94 15.02 7.97
CA ALA A 311 -9.18 15.23 7.22
C ALA A 311 -8.94 16.18 6.04
N GLY A 312 -9.04 15.64 4.83
CA GLY A 312 -8.88 16.40 3.59
C GLY A 312 -7.49 16.32 2.96
N GLU A 313 -6.53 15.69 3.63
CA GLU A 313 -5.24 15.37 3.01
C GLU A 313 -5.43 14.40 1.85
N ARG A 314 -4.56 14.53 0.84
CA ARG A 314 -4.60 13.72 -0.38
C ARG A 314 -3.34 12.89 -0.50
N VAL A 315 -3.48 11.70 -1.05
CA VAL A 315 -2.39 10.77 -1.29
C VAL A 315 -2.40 10.35 -2.76
N VAL A 316 -1.21 10.19 -3.32
CA VAL A 316 -1.02 9.64 -4.67
C VAL A 316 -0.79 8.14 -4.54
N SER A 317 -1.54 7.37 -5.31
CA SER A 317 -1.39 5.91 -5.39
C SER A 317 -0.95 5.48 -6.78
N MET A 318 -0.02 4.54 -6.83
CA MET A 318 0.44 3.84 -8.03
C MET A 318 -0.27 2.48 -8.11
N PHE A 319 -1.21 2.34 -9.04
CA PHE A 319 -1.95 1.09 -9.27
C PHE A 319 -1.27 0.27 -10.35
N VAL A 320 -0.92 -0.98 -10.04
CA VAL A 320 -0.19 -1.89 -10.92
C VAL A 320 -1.10 -3.01 -11.39
N ARG A 321 -1.34 -3.05 -12.70
CA ARG A 321 -2.17 -4.06 -13.35
C ARG A 321 -1.34 -4.93 -14.31
N PRO A 322 -1.32 -6.27 -14.15
CA PRO A 322 -0.73 -7.15 -15.15
C PRO A 322 -1.46 -7.00 -16.49
N MET A 323 -0.70 -6.82 -17.57
CA MET A 323 -1.23 -6.96 -18.92
C MET A 323 -1.08 -8.42 -19.32
N ALA A 324 -2.17 -9.04 -19.78
CA ALA A 324 -2.10 -10.39 -20.32
C ALA A 324 -1.06 -10.41 -21.46
N ARG A 325 -0.10 -11.34 -21.40
CA ARG A 325 0.77 -11.62 -22.54
C ARG A 325 -0.13 -11.93 -23.73
N ARG A 326 -0.10 -11.11 -24.78
CA ARG A 326 -0.54 -11.57 -26.09
C ARG A 326 0.36 -12.77 -26.41
N ARG A 327 -0.23 -13.96 -26.40
CA ARG A 327 0.41 -15.19 -26.88
C ARG A 327 0.73 -15.04 -28.36
#